data_AF-A0A0S8D8X0-F1
#
_entry.id   AF-A0A0S8D8X0-F1
#
_cell.length_a   1.000
_cell.length_b   1.000
_cell.length_c   1.000
_cell.angle_alpha   90.00
_cell.angle_beta   90.00
_cell.angle_gamma   90.00
#
_symmetry.space_group_name_H-M   'P 1'
#
loop_
_entity.id
_entity.type
_entity.pdbx_description
1 polymer ?
#
loop_
_entity_poly.entity_id
_entity_poly.type
_entity_poly.pdbx_seq_one_letter_code
_entity_poly.pdbx_strand_id
1 'polypeptide(L)'
;REAVIEAARISQTSLFGHLVELGLSRTIALDQQALEAKLELNGRVLRAFPAPDVAFRQSALYALHGDLASAYRQWDLAAAAYPAKAANVADALARAALGEKKLEPLVEYAASRHEARQ
;
A
#
# COMPACT_ATOMS: atom_id res chain seq x y z
N ARG A 1 7.89 -0.02 -21.42
CA ARG A 1 6.92 1.10 -21.30
C ARG A 1 5.60 0.78 -22.00
N GLU A 2 5.62 0.23 -23.21
CA GLU A 2 4.40 -0.16 -23.96
C GLU A 2 3.49 -1.15 -23.20
N ALA A 3 4.05 -2.18 -22.57
CA ALA A 3 3.26 -3.17 -21.82
C ALA A 3 2.45 -2.57 -20.65
N VAL A 4 2.95 -1.51 -20.00
CA VAL A 4 2.25 -0.83 -18.91
C VAL A 4 1.10 0.02 -19.44
N ILE A 5 1.31 0.66 -20.60
CA ILE A 5 0.27 1.45 -21.28
C ILE A 5 -0.86 0.53 -21.76
N GLU A 6 -0.53 -0.62 -22.35
CA GLU A 6 -1.55 -1.57 -22.80
C GLU A 6 -2.29 -2.21 -21.62
N ALA A 7 -1.59 -2.52 -20.51
CA ALA A 7 -2.23 -2.98 -19.28
C ALA A 7 -3.23 -1.93 -18.72
N ALA A 8 -2.88 -0.65 -18.75
CA ALA A 8 -3.78 0.43 -18.32
C ALA A 8 -4.99 0.60 -19.25
N ARG A 9 -4.84 0.29 -20.55
CA ARG A 9 -5.96 0.32 -21.50
C ARG A 9 -6.93 -0.85 -21.26
N ILE A 10 -6.39 -2.06 -21.10
CA ILE A 10 -7.19 -3.27 -20.82
C ILE A 10 -7.95 -3.14 -19.49
N SER A 11 -7.38 -2.49 -18.48
CA SER A 11 -8.06 -2.31 -17.19
C SER A 11 -9.36 -1.53 -17.29
N GLN A 12 -9.48 -0.63 -18.27
CA GLN A 12 -10.66 0.22 -18.47
C GLN A 12 -11.74 -0.43 -19.34
N THR A 13 -11.41 -1.46 -20.12
CA THR A 13 -12.31 -2.02 -21.15
C THR A 13 -12.64 -3.51 -20.96
N SER A 14 -12.12 -4.15 -19.92
CA SER A 14 -12.26 -5.59 -19.69
C SER A 14 -13.00 -5.92 -18.40
N LEU A 15 -13.83 -6.97 -18.43
CA LEU A 15 -14.44 -7.57 -17.23
C LEU A 15 -13.38 -8.07 -16.22
N PHE A 16 -12.18 -8.38 -16.70
CA PHE A 16 -11.02 -8.78 -15.88
C PHE A 16 -10.09 -7.60 -15.54
N GLY A 17 -10.50 -6.37 -15.81
CA GLY A 17 -9.66 -5.18 -15.61
C GLY A 17 -9.13 -5.05 -14.19
N HIS A 18 -9.89 -5.50 -13.20
CA HIS A 18 -9.49 -5.54 -11.79
C HIS A 18 -8.29 -6.46 -11.52
N LEU A 19 -8.13 -7.57 -12.25
CA LEU A 19 -6.95 -8.45 -12.13
C LEU A 19 -5.70 -7.77 -12.69
N VAL A 20 -5.87 -6.98 -13.76
CA VAL A 20 -4.78 -6.17 -14.31
C VAL A 20 -4.40 -5.07 -13.33
N GLU A 21 -5.37 -4.36 -12.74
CA GLU A 21 -5.09 -3.35 -11.72
C GLU A 21 -4.40 -3.96 -10.49
N LEU A 22 -4.78 -5.17 -10.06
CA LEU A 22 -4.08 -5.88 -8.98
C LEU A 22 -2.61 -6.14 -9.33
N GLY A 23 -2.33 -6.58 -10.57
CA GLY A 23 -0.97 -6.74 -11.08
C GLY A 23 -0.20 -5.42 -11.03
N LEU A 24 -0.81 -4.33 -11.52
CA LEU A 24 -0.20 -3.00 -11.51
C LEU A 24 0.05 -2.47 -10.08
N SER A 25 -0.93 -2.63 -9.17
CA SER A 25 -0.81 -2.26 -7.76
C SER A 25 0.40 -2.93 -7.08
N ARG A 26 0.66 -4.20 -7.40
CA ARG A 26 1.81 -4.95 -6.86
C ARG A 26 3.16 -4.44 -7.35
N THR A 27 3.19 -3.72 -8.47
CA THR A 27 4.40 -3.08 -9.01
C THR A 27 4.62 -1.66 -8.52
N ILE A 28 3.72 -1.10 -7.71
CA ILE A 28 3.86 0.24 -7.15
C ILE A 28 5.11 0.29 -6.25
N ALA A 29 6.04 1.17 -6.62
CA ALA A 29 7.15 1.58 -5.76
C ALA A 29 6.67 2.57 -4.69
N LEU A 30 7.19 2.43 -3.46
CA LEU A 30 6.88 3.30 -2.32
C LEU A 30 7.78 4.55 -2.35
N ASP A 31 7.44 5.46 -3.25
CA ASP A 31 8.11 6.76 -3.44
C ASP A 31 7.07 7.84 -3.82
N GLN A 32 7.51 9.10 -3.86
CA GLN A 32 6.64 10.24 -4.14
C GLN A 32 6.27 10.43 -5.62
N GLN A 33 6.88 9.71 -6.56
CA GLN A 33 6.60 9.86 -7.97
C GLN A 33 5.18 9.40 -8.28
N ALA A 34 4.38 10.27 -8.93
CA ALA A 34 2.99 9.97 -9.32
C ALA A 34 2.13 9.42 -8.16
N LEU A 35 2.34 9.94 -6.94
CA LEU A 35 1.74 9.44 -5.71
C LEU A 35 0.21 9.43 -5.74
N GLU A 36 -0.43 10.47 -6.30
CA GLU A 36 -1.89 10.52 -6.46
C GLU A 36 -2.42 9.34 -7.28
N ALA A 37 -1.78 9.06 -8.42
CA ALA A 37 -2.18 7.95 -9.28
C ALA A 37 -1.99 6.59 -8.57
N LYS A 38 -0.94 6.45 -7.75
CA LYS A 38 -0.70 5.25 -6.93
C LYS A 38 -1.78 5.09 -5.86
N LEU A 39 -2.17 6.18 -5.18
CA LEU A 39 -3.24 6.20 -4.18
C LEU A 39 -4.58 5.79 -4.79
N GLU A 40 -4.94 6.37 -5.93
CA GLU A 40 -6.18 6.05 -6.64
C GLU A 40 -6.21 4.59 -7.10
N LEU A 41 -5.15 4.12 -7.76
CA LEU A 41 -5.04 2.75 -8.25
C LEU A 41 -5.12 1.76 -7.08
N ASN A 42 -4.29 1.93 -6.06
CA ASN A 42 -4.25 1.00 -4.94
C ASN A 42 -5.56 1.05 -4.11
N GLY A 43 -6.21 2.22 -4.04
CA GLY A 43 -7.53 2.37 -3.42
C GLY A 43 -8.65 1.66 -4.18
N ARG A 44 -8.65 1.70 -5.53
CA ARG A 44 -9.58 0.91 -6.35
C ARG A 44 -9.36 -0.58 -6.17
N VAL A 45 -8.11 -1.03 -6.23
CA VAL A 45 -7.75 -2.43 -6.01
C VAL A 45 -8.15 -2.88 -4.61
N LEU A 46 -7.91 -2.09 -3.57
CA LEU A 46 -8.27 -2.43 -2.19
C LEU A 46 -9.79 -2.68 -2.05
N ARG A 47 -10.62 -1.89 -2.72
CA ARG A 47 -12.08 -2.07 -2.71
C ARG A 47 -12.53 -3.35 -3.42
N ALA A 48 -11.84 -3.76 -4.49
CA ALA A 48 -12.19 -4.93 -5.27
C ALA A 48 -11.55 -6.23 -4.72
N PHE A 49 -10.30 -6.14 -4.26
CA PHE A 49 -9.44 -7.24 -3.81
C PHE A 49 -8.60 -6.79 -2.61
N PRO A 50 -9.15 -6.85 -1.38
CA PRO A 50 -8.42 -6.57 -0.16
C PRO A 50 -7.44 -7.70 0.12
N ALA A 51 -6.29 -7.67 -0.54
CA ALA A 51 -5.15 -8.54 -0.24
C ALA A 51 -4.24 -7.87 0.79
N PRO A 52 -3.51 -8.63 1.63
CA PRO A 52 -2.66 -8.04 2.68
C PRO A 52 -1.64 -7.05 2.10
N ASP A 53 -0.99 -7.39 0.99
CA ASP A 53 -0.02 -6.52 0.34
C ASP A 53 -0.64 -5.19 -0.13
N VAL A 54 -1.87 -5.22 -0.64
CA VAL A 54 -2.61 -4.03 -1.10
C VAL A 54 -3.04 -3.17 0.10
N ALA A 55 -3.56 -3.78 1.15
CA ALA A 55 -4.06 -3.08 2.34
C ALA A 55 -2.95 -2.34 3.09
N PHE A 56 -1.82 -3.00 3.33
CA PHE A 56 -0.67 -2.34 3.95
C PHE A 56 0.00 -1.32 3.03
N ARG A 57 0.05 -1.57 1.71
CA ARG A 57 0.53 -0.59 0.74
C ARG A 57 -0.31 0.69 0.77
N GLN A 58 -1.63 0.60 0.93
CA GLN A 58 -2.48 1.78 1.04
C GLN A 58 -2.10 2.64 2.24
N SER A 59 -1.80 2.01 3.39
CA SER A 59 -1.29 2.71 4.57
C SER A 59 0.03 3.44 4.28
N ALA A 60 0.97 2.79 3.60
CA ALA A 60 2.25 3.40 3.24
C ALA A 60 2.08 4.58 2.27
N LEU A 61 1.20 4.45 1.28
CA LEU A 61 0.90 5.54 0.33
C LEU A 61 0.28 6.76 1.02
N TYR A 62 -0.60 6.57 2.01
CA TYR A 62 -1.10 7.69 2.82
C TYR A 62 0.02 8.37 3.62
N ALA A 63 0.96 7.60 4.18
CA ALA A 63 2.11 8.17 4.88
C ALA A 63 3.02 8.99 3.95
N LEU A 64 3.30 8.50 2.74
CA LEU A 64 4.04 9.24 1.72
C LEU A 64 3.36 10.54 1.32
N HIS A 65 2.02 10.54 1.31
CA HIS A 65 1.20 11.70 1.01
C HIS A 65 1.19 12.72 2.18
N GLY A 66 1.65 12.32 3.36
CA GLY A 66 1.61 13.11 4.58
C GLY A 66 0.28 13.01 5.34
N ASP A 67 -0.67 12.19 4.88
CA ASP A 67 -1.90 11.90 5.61
C ASP A 67 -1.67 10.77 6.62
N LEU A 68 -0.95 11.10 7.70
CA LEU A 68 -0.62 10.15 8.76
C LEU A 68 -1.87 9.60 9.46
N ALA A 69 -2.94 10.40 9.55
CA ALA A 69 -4.17 9.96 10.16
C ALA A 69 -4.83 8.82 9.36
N SER A 70 -4.90 8.93 8.04
CA SER A 70 -5.37 7.84 7.18
C SER A 70 -4.40 6.68 7.13
N ALA A 71 -3.09 6.94 7.17
CA ALA A 71 -2.07 5.88 7.25
C ALA A 71 -2.28 5.00 8.48
N TYR A 72 -2.34 5.59 9.67
CA TYR A 72 -2.48 4.84 10.93
C TYR A 72 -3.81 4.07 11.01
N ARG A 73 -4.92 4.69 10.58
CA ARG A 73 -6.21 3.99 10.51
C ARG A 73 -6.15 2.79 9.58
N GLN A 74 -5.58 2.96 8.38
CA GLN A 74 -5.47 1.90 7.40
C GLN A 74 -4.51 0.79 7.85
N TRP A 75 -3.41 1.14 8.54
CA TRP A 75 -2.51 0.18 9.17
C TRP A 75 -3.25 -0.69 10.18
N ASP A 76 -4.00 -0.08 11.09
CA ASP A 76 -4.73 -0.82 12.11
C ASP A 76 -5.80 -1.74 11.52
N LEU A 77 -6.53 -1.27 10.50
CA LEU A 77 -7.47 -2.11 9.76
C LEU A 77 -6.76 -3.30 9.10
N ALA A 78 -5.63 -3.07 8.43
CA ALA A 78 -4.85 -4.12 7.78
C ALA A 78 -4.26 -5.12 8.81
N ALA A 79 -3.74 -4.64 9.93
CA ALA A 79 -3.19 -5.49 10.99
C ALA A 79 -4.28 -6.31 11.70
N ALA A 80 -5.48 -5.76 11.86
CA ALA A 80 -6.62 -6.50 12.40
C ALA A 80 -7.10 -7.59 11.44
N ALA A 81 -7.14 -7.31 10.13
CA ALA A 81 -7.55 -8.28 9.12
C ALA A 81 -6.48 -9.35 8.82
N TYR A 82 -5.19 -8.99 8.90
CA TYR A 82 -4.05 -9.85 8.53
C TYR A 82 -2.96 -9.86 9.62
N PRO A 83 -3.26 -10.32 10.85
CA PRO A 83 -2.34 -10.23 11.98
C PRO A 83 -1.01 -10.96 11.72
N ALA A 84 -1.06 -12.15 11.10
CA ALA A 84 0.12 -12.94 10.75
C ALA A 84 1.05 -12.28 9.71
N LYS A 85 0.63 -11.17 9.06
CA LYS A 85 1.44 -10.44 8.08
C LYS A 85 2.00 -9.13 8.62
N ALA A 86 1.46 -8.60 9.72
CA ALA A 86 1.80 -7.28 10.22
C ALA A 86 3.30 -7.12 10.53
N ALA A 87 3.92 -8.09 11.21
CA ALA A 87 5.34 -8.05 11.55
C ALA A 87 6.24 -8.04 10.30
N ASN A 88 6.03 -8.99 9.39
CA ASN A 88 6.82 -9.08 8.14
C ASN A 88 6.70 -7.80 7.28
N VAL A 89 5.52 -7.18 7.29
CA VAL A 89 5.29 -5.93 6.56
C VAL A 89 5.95 -4.75 7.27
N ALA A 90 5.92 -4.69 8.61
CA ALA A 90 6.61 -3.65 9.37
C ALA A 90 8.11 -3.66 9.07
N ASP A 91 8.73 -4.85 9.02
CA ASP A 91 10.14 -5.01 8.65
C ASP A 91 10.42 -4.53 7.21
N ALA A 92 9.52 -4.85 6.27
CA ALA A 92 9.64 -4.39 4.89
C ALA A 92 9.49 -2.87 4.77
N LEU A 93 8.59 -2.27 5.56
CA LEU A 93 8.38 -0.84 5.62
C LEU A 93 9.59 -0.11 6.22
N ALA A 94 10.18 -0.66 7.29
CA ALA A 94 11.40 -0.13 7.89
C ALA A 94 12.56 -0.09 6.89
N ARG A 95 12.70 -1.12 6.06
CA ARG A 95 13.70 -1.12 4.96
C ARG A 95 13.39 -0.06 3.90
N ALA A 96 12.12 0.13 3.56
CA ALA A 96 11.71 1.17 2.58
C ALA A 96 11.97 2.60 3.11
N ALA A 97 11.78 2.83 4.41
CA ALA A 97 12.03 4.12 5.05
C ALA A 97 13.49 4.60 4.95
N LEU A 98 14.45 3.67 4.78
CA LEU A 98 15.87 4.03 4.54
C LEU A 98 16.06 4.85 3.26
N GLY A 99 15.19 4.66 2.25
CA GLY A 99 15.21 5.42 1.00
C GLY A 99 14.17 6.55 0.94
N GLU A 100 13.14 6.49 1.77
CA GLU A 100 12.01 7.43 1.76
C GLU A 100 11.59 7.80 3.18
N LYS A 101 12.21 8.85 3.73
CA LYS A 101 12.05 9.28 5.12
C LYS A 101 10.61 9.60 5.52
N LYS A 102 9.73 9.94 4.57
CA LYS A 102 8.30 10.17 4.85
C LYS A 102 7.58 8.93 5.39
N LEU A 103 8.18 7.74 5.28
CA LEU A 103 7.64 6.52 5.87
C LEU A 103 8.00 6.34 7.35
N GLU A 104 8.99 7.06 7.89
CA GLU A 104 9.46 6.91 9.27
C GLU A 104 8.32 6.99 10.30
N PRO A 105 7.38 7.96 10.24
CA PRO A 105 6.30 8.04 11.23
C PRO A 105 5.36 6.83 11.20
N LEU A 106 5.24 6.14 10.06
CA LEU A 106 4.44 4.92 9.95
C LEU A 106 5.21 3.71 10.48
N VAL A 107 6.53 3.66 10.30
CA VAL A 107 7.38 2.61 10.88
C VAL A 107 7.33 2.66 12.41
N GLU A 108 7.50 3.85 12.99
CA GLU A 108 7.41 4.07 14.43
C GLU A 108 6.04 3.67 14.98
N TYR A 109 4.96 4.10 14.29
CA TYR A 109 3.61 3.70 14.65
C TYR A 109 3.42 2.19 14.61
N ALA A 110 3.83 1.54 13.52
CA ALA A 110 3.73 0.10 13.35
C ALA A 110 4.45 -0.68 14.47
N ALA A 111 5.66 -0.23 14.84
CA ALA A 111 6.44 -0.82 15.94
C ALA A 111 5.70 -0.70 17.28
N SER A 112 5.20 0.49 17.62
CA SER A 112 4.47 0.71 18.88
C SER A 112 3.21 -0.17 19.02
N ARG A 113 2.53 -0.46 17.90
CA ARG A 113 1.33 -1.31 17.86
C ARG A 113 1.66 -2.80 17.94
N HIS A 114 2.86 -3.20 17.57
CA HIS A 114 3.33 -4.57 17.76
C HIS A 114 3.67 -4.82 19.22
N GLU A 115 4.41 -3.91 19.86
CA GLU A 115 4.75 -3.97 21.29
C GLU A 115 3.51 -4.01 22.18
N ALA A 116 2.50 -3.19 21.90
CA ALA A 116 1.26 -3.16 22.67
C ALA A 116 0.38 -4.42 22.55
N ARG A 117 0.70 -5.34 21.65
CA ARG A 117 -0.05 -6.59 21.42
C ARG A 117 0.66 -7.84 21.94
N GLN A 118 1.89 -7.70 22.44
CA GLN A 118 2.64 -8.75 23.14
C GLN A 118 2.31 -8.74 24.63
#